data_AF-A0A5F8GDX4-F1
#
_entry.id   AF-A0A5F8GDX4-F1
#
_cell.length_a   1.000
_cell.length_b   1.000
_cell.length_c   1.000
_cell.angle_alpha   90.00
_cell.angle_beta   90.00
_cell.angle_gamma   90.00
#
_symmetry.space_group_name_H-M   'P 1'
#
loop_
_entity.id
_entity.type
_entity.pdbx_description
1 polymer ?
#
loop_
_entity_poly.entity_id
_entity_poly.type
_entity_poly.pdbx_seq_one_letter_code
_entity_poly.pdbx_strand_id
1 'polypeptide(L)' 'MSAPILAKPQLHLLLSKCLQIHIIAAFVLSLGCATMCKFGVAKPRKRAYQNFYRRYDVVKDFEEIFLYF' A
#
# COMPACT_ATOMS: atom_id res chain seq x y z
N MET A 1 25.12 -28.86 -41.45
CA MET A 1 24.05 -28.20 -40.68
C MET A 1 24.35 -26.71 -40.68
N SER A 2 23.54 -25.89 -41.35
CA SER A 2 23.69 -24.43 -41.39
C SER A 2 23.12 -23.81 -40.11
N ALA A 3 23.83 -22.82 -39.55
CA ALA A 3 23.40 -22.11 -38.35
C ALA A 3 22.10 -21.32 -38.61
N PRO A 4 21.15 -21.30 -37.66
CA PRO A 4 19.93 -20.52 -37.81
C PRO A 4 20.25 -19.02 -37.87
N ILE A 5 19.63 -18.32 -38.82
CA ILE A 5 19.78 -16.88 -38.99
C ILE A 5 19.06 -16.16 -37.85
N LEU A 6 19.78 -15.30 -37.12
CA LEU A 6 19.25 -14.51 -36.02
C LEU A 6 18.29 -13.43 -36.54
N ALA A 7 17.06 -13.41 -36.02
CA ALA A 7 16.09 -12.35 -36.33
C ALA A 7 16.60 -10.99 -35.82
N LYS A 8 16.38 -9.92 -36.60
CA LYS A 8 16.88 -8.59 -36.25
C LYS A 8 16.17 -8.06 -34.98
N PRO A 9 16.92 -7.78 -33.90
CA PRO A 9 16.33 -7.21 -32.69
C PRO A 9 15.87 -5.76 -32.93
N GLN A 10 15.04 -5.23 -32.03
CA GLN A 10 14.68 -3.82 -32.08
C GLN A 10 15.89 -2.95 -31.72
N LEU A 11 16.30 -2.07 -32.64
CA LEU A 11 17.50 -1.22 -32.48
C LEU A 11 17.17 0.25 -32.17
N HIS A 12 15.93 0.68 -32.40
CA HIS A 12 15.46 2.05 -32.19
C HIS A 12 14.31 2.08 -31.19
N LEU A 13 14.10 3.22 -30.52
CA LEU A 13 13.02 3.47 -29.56
C LEU A 13 13.06 2.63 -28.26
N LEU A 14 14.19 1.96 -28.00
CA LEU A 14 14.40 1.19 -26.77
C LEU A 14 14.16 2.05 -25.50
N LEU A 15 14.67 3.28 -25.48
CA LEU A 15 14.49 4.20 -24.35
C LEU A 15 13.02 4.57 -24.13
N SER A 16 12.27 4.84 -25.20
CA SER A 16 10.85 5.17 -25.13
C SER A 16 10.03 3.99 -24.58
N LYS A 17 10.36 2.76 -24.99
CA LYS A 17 9.70 1.55 -24.48
C LYS A 17 10.04 1.26 -23.03
N CYS A 18 11.30 1.39 -22.64
CA CYS A 18 11.70 1.27 -21.23
C CYS A 18 10.98 2.30 -20.35
N LEU A 19 10.89 3.55 -20.82
CA LEU A 19 10.22 4.62 -20.08
C LEU A 19 8.71 4.38 -19.93
N GLN A 20 8.03 3.94 -21.00
CA GLN A 20 6.60 3.59 -20.94
C GLN A 20 6.33 2.50 -19.91
N ILE A 21 7.15 1.44 -19.89
CA ILE A 21 7.02 0.34 -18.94
C ILE A 21 7.23 0.84 -17.50
N HIS A 22 8.28 1.63 -17.26
CA HIS A 22 8.60 2.13 -15.93
C HIS A 22 7.54 3.10 -15.40
N ILE A 23 6.99 3.98 -16.25
CA ILE A 23 5.92 4.90 -15.83
C ILE A 23 4.68 4.13 -15.40
N ILE A 24 4.26 3.14 -16.17
CA ILE A 24 3.09 2.32 -15.85
C ILE A 24 3.35 1.54 -14.55
N ALA A 25 4.52 0.90 -14.42
CA ALA A 25 4.89 0.16 -13.22
C ALA A 25 4.94 1.06 -11.97
N ALA A 26 5.52 2.27 -12.08
CA ALA A 26 5.58 3.23 -10.99
C ALA A 26 4.18 3.68 -10.55
N PHE A 27 3.27 3.90 -11.49
CA PHE A 27 1.90 4.30 -11.18
C PHE A 27 1.13 3.17 -10.48
N VAL A 28 1.23 1.94 -10.99
CA VAL A 28 0.62 0.76 -10.35
C VAL A 28 1.17 0.56 -8.95
N LEU A 29 2.49 0.67 -8.76
CA LEU A 29 3.12 0.52 -7.46
C LEU A 29 2.69 1.63 -6.48
N SER A 30 2.61 2.87 -6.96
CA SER A 30 2.15 4.01 -6.15
C SER A 30 0.70 3.83 -5.68
N LEU A 31 -0.20 3.44 -6.58
CA LEU A 31 -1.59 3.15 -6.23
C LEU A 31 -1.70 1.93 -5.29
N GLY A 32 -0.90 0.90 -5.53
CA GLY A 32 -0.77 -0.26 -4.65
C GLY A 32 -0.37 0.14 -3.23
N CYS A 33 0.68 0.93 -3.07
CA CYS A 33 1.11 1.46 -1.78
C CYS A 33 0.02 2.33 -1.11
N ALA A 34 -0.61 3.24 -1.86
CA ALA A 34 -1.66 4.10 -1.33
C ALA A 34 -2.86 3.30 -0.79
N THR A 35 -3.31 2.28 -1.55
CA THR A 35 -4.39 1.38 -1.12
C THR A 35 -3.97 0.53 0.08
N MET A 36 -2.76 -0.01 0.08
CA MET A 36 -2.22 -0.78 1.20
C MET A 36 -2.17 0.06 2.48
N CYS A 37 -1.71 1.31 2.43
CA CYS A 37 -1.73 2.22 3.58
C CYS A 37 -3.15 2.55 4.05
N LYS A 38 -4.08 2.79 3.12
CA LYS A 38 -5.48 3.12 3.46
C LYS A 38 -6.18 1.96 4.16
N PHE A 39 -5.99 0.73 3.68
CA PHE A 39 -6.69 -0.45 4.20
C PHE A 39 -5.93 -1.16 5.33
N GLY A 40 -4.60 -1.13 5.33
CA GLY A 40 -3.76 -1.75 6.35
C GLY A 40 -3.55 -0.88 7.58
N VAL A 41 -3.54 0.45 7.44
CA VAL A 41 -3.26 1.36 8.55
C VAL A 41 -4.46 2.25 8.86
N ALA A 42 -4.92 3.04 7.88
CA ALA A 42 -5.90 4.09 8.16
C ALA A 42 -7.26 3.54 8.60
N LYS A 43 -7.81 2.55 7.88
CA LYS A 43 -9.10 1.93 8.21
C LYS A 43 -9.07 1.15 9.54
N PRO A 44 -8.09 0.28 9.81
CA PRO A 44 -8.01 -0.44 11.08
C PRO A 44 -7.87 0.51 12.27
N ARG A 45 -7.04 1.55 12.15
CA ARG A 45 -6.93 2.59 13.19
C ARG A 45 -8.26 3.27 13.49
N LYS A 46 -9.00 3.68 12.44
CA LYS A 46 -10.34 4.27 12.62
C LYS A 46 -11.31 3.30 13.30
N ARG A 47 -11.29 2.02 12.91
CA ARG A 47 -12.14 0.99 13.52
C ARG A 47 -11.76 0.72 14.97
N ALA A 48 -10.47 0.67 15.31
CA ALA A 48 -9.99 0.48 16.67
C ALA A 48 -10.49 1.61 17.59
N TYR A 49 -10.37 2.86 17.14
CA TYR A 49 -10.87 4.01 17.89
C TYR A 49 -12.39 3.92 18.07
N GLN A 50 -13.14 3.65 17.00
CA GLN A 50 -14.60 3.46 17.10
C GLN A 50 -14.98 2.34 18.08
N ASN A 51 -14.27 1.21 18.05
CA ASN A 51 -14.52 0.08 18.94
C ASN A 51 -14.23 0.41 20.40
N PHE A 52 -13.18 1.19 20.67
CA PHE A 52 -12.84 1.67 22.00
C PHE A 52 -13.97 2.54 22.55
N TYR A 53 -14.33 3.62 21.85
CA TYR A 53 -15.39 4.55 22.31
C TYR A 53 -16.79 3.93 22.35
N ARG A 54 -17.05 2.89 21.56
CA ARG A 54 -18.32 2.18 21.61
C ARG A 54 -18.59 1.53 22.97
N ARG A 55 -17.54 1.16 23.71
CA ARG A 55 -17.62 0.46 25.01
C ARG A 55 -16.93 1.22 26.14
N TYR A 56 -16.52 2.46 25.88
CA TYR A 56 -15.78 3.26 26.84
C TYR A 56 -16.75 3.83 27.88
N ASP A 57 -16.51 3.51 29.15
CA ASP A 57 -17.22 4.09 30.29
C ASP A 57 -16.23 4.97 31.05
N VAL A 58 -16.48 6.27 31.01
CA VAL A 58 -15.61 7.31 31.58
C VAL A 58 -15.55 7.21 33.10
N VAL A 59 -16.68 6.85 33.75
CA VAL A 59 -16.72 6.76 35.22
C VAL A 59 -15.88 5.59 35.66
N LYS A 60 -16.05 4.43 35.02
CA LYS A 60 -15.26 3.23 35.33
C LYS A 60 -13.76 3.44 35.10
N ASP A 61 -13.37 4.06 33.99
CA ASP A 61 -11.98 4.36 33.66
C ASP A 61 -11.36 5.35 34.68
N PHE A 62 -12.15 6.34 35.12
CA PHE A 62 -11.75 7.26 36.18
C PHE A 62 -11.59 6.55 37.53
N GLU A 63 -12.53 5.69 37.91
CA GLU A 63 -12.42 4.90 39.15
C GLU A 63 -11.19 3.98 39.13
N GLU A 64 -10.94 3.26 38.03
CA GLU A 64 -9.75 2.40 37.89
C GLU A 64 -8.42 3.18 38.01
N ILE A 65 -8.37 4.42 37.51
CA ILE A 65 -7.14 5.24 37.53
C ILE A 65 -6.94 5.95 38.88
N PHE A 66 -8.01 6.45 39.50
CA PHE A 66 -7.92 7.37 40.65
C PHE A 66 -8.41 6.79 41.98
N LEU A 67 -9.27 5.76 41.97
CA LEU A 67 -9.83 5.17 43.19
C LEU A 67 -9.24 3.80 43.53
N TYR A 68 -8.67 3.08 42.56
CA TYR A 68 -8.08 1.74 42.74
C TYR A 68 -6.54 1.72 42.69
N PHE A 69 -5.90 2.88 42.61
CA PHE A 69 -4.48 3.10 42.89
C PHE A 69 -4.32 3.77 44.25
#